data_AF-A0A3D0QI92-F1
#
_entry.id   AF-A0A3D0QI92-F1
#
_cell.length_a   1.000
_cell.length_b   1.000
_cell.length_c   1.000
_cell.angle_alpha   90.00
_cell.angle_beta   90.00
_cell.angle_gamma   90.00
#
_symmetry.space_group_name_H-M   'P 1'
#
loop_
_entity.id
_entity.type
_entity.pdbx_description
1 polymer ?
#
loop_
_entity_poly.entity_id
_entity_poly.type
_entity_poly.pdbx_seq_one_letter_code
_entity_poly.pdbx_strand_id
1 'polypeptide(L)'
;MKTTLNIFAWFLAVQIMGCSTLVLKPVDFSWPIEVALQPDGKGNLREARYQLSFNVKALFFAELQDSASVSKHTLHVLRDQAGYFFITAKGFKNVYVFRHGDGTLSLQKKIFVSEKGLDAPALNQRAPYISLINEKRGNEAPILLTKDGIAEGGKK
;
A
#
# COMPACT_ATOMS: atom_id res chain seq x y z
N MET A 1 48.26 -22.31 28.81
CA MET A 1 47.32 -22.42 27.67
C MET A 1 45.85 -22.54 28.07
N LYS A 2 45.48 -23.14 29.22
CA LYS A 2 44.07 -23.21 29.66
C LYS A 2 43.51 -21.86 30.17
N THR A 3 44.36 -21.02 30.74
CA THR A 3 43.99 -19.69 31.27
C THR A 3 43.76 -18.64 30.17
N THR A 4 44.51 -18.69 29.06
CA THR A 4 44.34 -17.80 27.91
C THR A 4 43.08 -18.12 27.10
N LEU A 5 42.65 -19.38 27.08
CA LEU A 5 41.40 -19.80 26.44
C LEU A 5 40.15 -19.29 27.20
N ASN A 6 40.22 -19.24 28.54
CA ASN A 6 39.13 -18.73 29.37
C ASN A 6 38.92 -17.22 29.25
N ILE A 7 39.99 -16.44 29.04
CA ILE A 7 39.89 -14.98 28.86
C ILE A 7 39.26 -14.65 27.49
N PHE A 8 39.56 -15.43 26.47
CA PHE A 8 38.97 -15.28 25.13
C PHE A 8 37.47 -15.62 25.12
N ALA A 9 37.07 -16.66 25.86
CA ALA A 9 35.66 -17.01 26.06
C ALA A 9 34.88 -15.91 26.80
N TRP A 10 35.54 -15.19 27.71
CA TRP A 10 34.92 -14.07 28.44
C TRP A 10 34.78 -12.81 27.56
N PHE A 11 35.76 -12.52 26.70
CA PHE A 11 35.69 -11.40 25.75
C PHE A 11 34.63 -11.60 24.65
N LEU A 12 34.35 -12.86 24.29
CA LEU A 12 33.29 -13.22 23.33
C LEU A 12 31.88 -13.02 23.92
N ALA A 13 31.71 -13.16 25.24
CA ALA A 13 30.43 -13.00 25.91
C ALA A 13 29.95 -11.53 26.02
N VAL A 14 30.84 -10.55 25.84
CA VAL A 14 30.53 -9.10 25.96
C VAL A 14 30.04 -8.49 24.63
N GLN A 15 30.12 -9.22 23.51
CA GLN A 15 29.75 -8.69 22.18
C GLN A 15 28.23 -8.70 21.89
N ILE A 16 27.38 -9.10 22.84
CA ILE A 16 25.93 -9.19 22.64
C ILE A 16 25.16 -7.96 23.17
N MET A 17 25.83 -6.83 23.42
CA MET A 17 25.13 -5.56 23.64
C MET A 17 24.52 -5.10 22.31
N GLY A 18 23.37 -5.70 21.98
CA GLY A 18 22.59 -5.39 20.80
C GLY A 18 22.24 -3.91 20.76
N CYS A 19 22.32 -3.33 19.56
CA CYS A 19 21.81 -2.00 19.27
C CYS A 19 20.29 -1.98 19.56
N SER A 20 19.90 -1.52 20.75
CA SER A 20 18.49 -1.29 21.05
C SER A 20 18.04 -0.07 20.26
N THR A 21 17.35 -0.34 19.14
CA THR A 21 16.70 0.74 18.39
C THR A 21 15.47 1.18 19.17
N LEU A 22 15.35 2.48 19.43
CA LEU A 22 14.16 3.06 20.04
C LEU A 22 12.99 2.91 19.06
N VAL A 23 11.93 2.22 19.47
CA VAL A 23 10.74 1.98 18.65
C VAL A 23 9.52 2.63 19.30
N LEU A 24 8.92 3.61 18.63
CA LEU A 24 7.69 4.26 19.07
C LEU A 24 6.47 3.48 18.56
N LYS A 25 5.58 3.07 19.47
CA LYS A 25 4.31 2.37 19.20
C LYS A 25 3.25 2.79 20.23
N PRO A 26 1.96 2.92 19.86
CA PRO A 26 1.42 2.79 18.50
C PRO A 26 1.65 4.05 17.66
N VAL A 27 1.69 3.89 16.34
CA VAL A 27 1.69 4.99 15.37
C VAL A 27 0.53 4.77 14.42
N ASP A 28 -0.21 5.83 14.11
CA ASP A 28 -1.25 5.82 13.08
C ASP A 28 -0.74 6.57 11.85
N PHE A 29 -0.56 5.84 10.74
CA PHE A 29 -0.11 6.40 9.46
C PHE A 29 -1.25 6.73 8.50
N SER A 30 -2.50 6.57 8.93
CA SER A 30 -3.65 6.67 8.04
C SER A 30 -3.79 8.07 7.46
N TRP A 31 -4.19 8.10 6.19
CA TRP A 31 -4.70 9.33 5.60
C TRP A 31 -6.20 9.43 5.88
N PRO A 32 -6.69 10.59 6.36
CA PRO A 32 -8.10 10.73 6.76
C PRO A 32 -9.06 10.64 5.57
N ILE A 33 -8.58 11.00 4.37
CA ILE A 33 -9.37 11.06 3.14
C ILE A 33 -8.57 10.45 2.01
N GLU A 34 -9.25 9.78 1.10
CA GLU A 34 -8.68 9.30 -0.15
C GLU A 34 -8.11 10.43 -1.01
N VAL A 35 -7.04 10.10 -1.72
CA VAL A 35 -6.42 10.96 -2.71
C VAL A 35 -6.75 10.45 -4.10
N ALA A 36 -7.57 11.20 -4.82
CA ALA A 36 -7.94 10.94 -6.22
C ALA A 36 -7.19 11.92 -7.13
N LEU A 37 -6.18 11.44 -7.85
CA LEU A 37 -5.28 12.29 -8.64
C LEU A 37 -5.10 11.77 -10.07
N GLN A 38 -4.94 12.70 -11.00
CA GLN A 38 -4.60 12.38 -12.38
C GLN A 38 -3.07 12.41 -12.58
N PRO A 39 -2.48 11.38 -13.21
CA PRO A 39 -1.08 11.42 -13.61
C PRO A 39 -0.81 12.48 -14.67
N ASP A 40 0.41 13.02 -14.70
CA ASP A 40 0.88 13.84 -15.82
C ASP A 40 1.13 13.00 -17.09
N GLY A 41 1.44 13.65 -18.22
CA GLY A 41 1.75 12.95 -19.48
C GLY A 41 3.01 12.06 -19.44
N LYS A 42 3.86 12.21 -18.43
CA LYS A 42 5.03 11.35 -18.17
C LYS A 42 4.68 10.18 -17.24
N GLY A 43 3.46 10.15 -16.69
CA GLY A 43 2.96 9.17 -15.76
C GLY A 43 3.38 9.41 -14.32
N ASN A 44 3.81 10.62 -13.97
CA ASN A 44 4.09 10.96 -12.58
C ASN A 44 2.81 11.42 -11.89
N LEU A 45 2.64 10.98 -10.65
CA LEU A 45 1.57 11.42 -9.77
C LEU A 45 2.20 12.10 -8.56
N ARG A 46 1.67 13.25 -8.14
CA ARG A 46 2.20 14.04 -7.01
C ARG A 46 1.07 14.51 -6.10
N GLU A 47 1.15 14.15 -4.82
CA GLU A 47 0.29 14.65 -3.75
C GLU A 47 1.13 15.50 -2.79
N ALA A 48 0.89 16.80 -2.79
CA ALA A 48 1.69 17.76 -2.01
C ALA A 48 1.41 17.69 -0.50
N ARG A 49 0.16 17.43 -0.09
CA ARG A 49 -0.27 17.43 1.32
C ARG A 49 0.39 16.29 2.09
N TYR A 50 0.56 15.15 1.44
CA TYR A 50 1.15 13.96 2.04
C TYR A 50 2.52 13.57 1.46
N GLN A 51 3.12 14.48 0.69
CA GLN A 51 4.48 14.37 0.13
C GLN A 51 4.74 13.05 -0.61
N LEU A 52 3.75 12.56 -1.36
CA LEU A 52 3.86 11.33 -2.13
C LEU A 52 4.06 11.64 -3.61
N SER A 53 5.09 11.06 -4.24
CA SER A 53 5.32 11.17 -5.68
C SER A 53 5.88 9.87 -6.25
N PHE A 54 5.26 9.34 -7.31
CA PHE A 54 5.73 8.11 -7.97
C PHE A 54 5.22 8.02 -9.42
N ASN A 55 5.85 7.15 -10.22
CA ASN A 55 5.44 6.89 -11.60
C ASN A 55 4.45 5.72 -11.68
N VAL A 56 3.35 5.90 -12.41
CA VAL A 56 2.24 4.93 -12.46
C VAL A 56 2.24 4.05 -13.71
N LYS A 57 3.16 4.27 -14.68
CA LYS A 57 3.10 3.58 -15.98
C LYS A 57 3.16 2.05 -15.86
N ALA A 58 4.05 1.55 -15.00
CA ALA A 58 4.17 0.12 -14.74
C ALA A 58 2.88 -0.47 -14.15
N LEU A 59 2.20 0.28 -13.28
CA LEU A 59 0.93 -0.13 -12.67
C LEU A 59 -0.19 -0.20 -13.72
N PHE A 60 -0.34 0.84 -14.55
CA PHE A 60 -1.35 0.86 -15.61
C PHE A 60 -1.10 -0.21 -16.68
N PHE A 61 0.16 -0.45 -17.05
CA PHE A 61 0.49 -1.55 -17.96
C PHE A 61 0.10 -2.91 -17.39
N ALA A 62 0.43 -3.14 -16.11
CA ALA A 62 0.10 -4.40 -15.43
C ALA A 62 -1.41 -4.68 -15.35
N GLU A 63 -2.24 -3.65 -15.42
CA GLU A 63 -3.68 -3.79 -15.25
C GLU A 63 -4.49 -3.66 -16.54
N LEU A 64 -4.12 -2.71 -17.41
CA LEU A 64 -4.86 -2.37 -18.63
C LEU A 64 -4.11 -2.72 -19.91
N GLN A 65 -2.85 -3.18 -19.81
CA GLN A 65 -1.94 -3.36 -20.96
C GLN A 65 -1.71 -2.07 -21.75
N ASP A 66 -1.95 -0.90 -21.13
CA ASP A 66 -1.72 0.43 -21.69
C ASP A 66 -0.90 1.27 -20.69
N SER A 67 0.20 1.85 -21.15
CA SER A 67 1.02 2.81 -20.39
C SER A 67 1.17 4.18 -21.06
N ALA A 68 0.56 4.37 -22.24
CA ALA A 68 0.62 5.60 -23.01
C ALA A 68 -0.49 6.57 -22.60
N SER A 69 -1.67 6.07 -22.24
CA SER A 69 -2.85 6.88 -21.94
C SER A 69 -3.06 7.21 -20.46
N VAL A 70 -2.03 7.06 -19.62
CA VAL A 70 -2.16 7.13 -18.15
C VAL A 70 -2.75 8.46 -17.64
N SER A 71 -2.55 9.56 -18.36
CA SER A 71 -3.07 10.89 -17.98
C SER A 71 -4.60 11.02 -18.12
N LYS A 72 -5.27 10.07 -18.78
CA LYS A 72 -6.74 10.04 -18.92
C LYS A 72 -7.44 9.36 -17.74
N HIS A 73 -6.67 8.78 -16.81
CA HIS A 73 -7.20 8.04 -15.68
C HIS A 73 -7.00 8.81 -14.38
N THR A 74 -7.97 8.69 -13.48
CA THR A 74 -7.82 9.10 -12.09
C THR A 74 -7.38 7.89 -11.28
N LEU A 75 -6.26 8.03 -10.56
CA LEU A 75 -5.77 7.04 -9.62
C LEU A 75 -6.29 7.37 -8.22
N HIS A 76 -6.78 6.35 -7.55
CA HIS A 76 -7.38 6.36 -6.23
C HIS A 76 -6.38 5.77 -5.25
N VAL A 77 -5.94 6.54 -4.26
CA VAL A 77 -4.90 6.15 -3.30
C VAL A 77 -5.35 6.45 -1.88
N LEU A 78 -5.26 5.44 -1.01
CA LEU A 78 -5.51 5.61 0.42
C LEU A 78 -4.46 4.86 1.23
N ARG A 79 -3.93 5.48 2.28
CA ARG A 79 -2.96 4.87 3.19
C ARG A 79 -3.65 4.41 4.47
N ASP A 80 -3.52 3.14 4.84
CA ASP A 80 -4.08 2.59 6.08
C ASP A 80 -3.27 2.96 7.35
N GLN A 81 -3.76 2.54 8.51
CA GLN A 81 -3.14 2.81 9.81
C GLN A 81 -1.74 2.20 9.95
N ALA A 82 -1.50 1.04 9.33
CA ALA A 82 -0.22 0.36 9.34
C ALA A 82 0.77 0.92 8.29
N GLY A 83 0.32 1.88 7.48
CA GLY A 83 1.11 2.60 6.50
C GLY A 83 1.16 1.97 5.11
N TYR A 84 0.29 1.00 4.81
CA TYR A 84 0.13 0.41 3.48
C TYR A 84 -0.73 1.30 2.58
N PHE A 85 -0.34 1.41 1.32
CA PHE A 85 -1.07 2.16 0.30
C PHE A 85 -1.96 1.22 -0.49
N PHE A 86 -3.25 1.52 -0.56
CA PHE A 86 -4.24 0.86 -1.40
C PHE A 86 -4.45 1.73 -2.63
N ILE A 87 -4.21 1.15 -3.80
CA ILE A 87 -4.19 1.88 -5.06
C ILE A 87 -5.11 1.20 -6.08
N THR A 88 -6.01 1.96 -6.70
CA THR A 88 -6.87 1.49 -7.78
C THR A 88 -7.24 2.61 -8.76
N ALA A 89 -7.99 2.29 -9.82
CA ALA A 89 -8.52 3.25 -10.77
C ALA A 89 -9.72 2.66 -11.54
N LYS A 90 -10.42 3.51 -12.29
CA LYS A 90 -11.42 3.05 -13.24
C LYS A 90 -10.80 2.06 -14.24
N GLY A 91 -11.49 0.95 -14.48
CA GLY A 91 -11.07 -0.16 -15.32
C GLY A 91 -10.23 -1.22 -14.60
N PHE A 92 -9.74 -0.92 -13.38
CA PHE A 92 -8.94 -1.87 -12.64
C PHE A 92 -9.80 -3.04 -12.17
N LYS A 93 -9.31 -4.25 -12.40
CA LYS A 93 -9.79 -5.51 -11.85
C LYS A 93 -9.29 -5.76 -10.43
N ASN A 94 -8.28 -5.02 -9.99
CA ASN A 94 -7.54 -5.25 -8.76
C ASN A 94 -7.35 -3.96 -7.94
N VAL A 95 -7.16 -4.15 -6.64
CA VAL A 95 -6.55 -3.16 -5.74
C VAL A 95 -5.13 -3.59 -5.43
N TYR A 96 -4.19 -2.67 -5.61
CA TYR A 96 -2.77 -2.92 -5.38
C TYR A 96 -2.36 -2.37 -4.02
N VAL A 97 -1.74 -3.23 -3.21
CA VAL A 97 -1.25 -2.88 -1.88
C VAL A 97 0.25 -2.68 -1.94
N PHE A 98 0.72 -1.48 -1.64
CA PHE A 98 2.14 -1.14 -1.59
C PHE A 98 2.56 -0.81 -0.16
N ARG A 99 3.86 -0.97 0.13
CA ARG A 99 4.48 -0.51 1.36
C ARG A 99 5.66 0.40 1.03
N HIS A 100 5.79 1.50 1.78
CA HIS A 100 6.95 2.37 1.70
C HIS A 100 8.20 1.66 2.25
N GLY A 101 9.28 1.69 1.47
CA GLY A 101 10.65 1.42 1.88
C GLY A 101 11.54 2.60 1.50
N ASP A 102 12.85 2.47 1.71
CA ASP A 102 13.79 3.56 1.44
C ASP A 102 13.75 3.98 -0.04
N GLY A 103 13.17 5.16 -0.30
CA GLY A 103 12.98 5.71 -1.64
C GLY A 103 12.06 4.89 -2.55
N THR A 104 11.29 3.94 -2.03
CA THR A 104 10.56 2.95 -2.84
C THR A 104 9.14 2.69 -2.34
N LEU A 105 8.26 2.32 -3.28
CA LEU A 105 6.97 1.68 -2.99
C LEU A 105 7.03 0.24 -3.50
N SER A 106 7.05 -0.72 -2.58
CA SER A 106 7.18 -2.14 -2.91
C SER A 106 5.81 -2.81 -2.89
N LEU A 107 5.44 -3.47 -3.99
CA LEU A 107 4.19 -4.22 -4.10
C LEU A 107 4.18 -5.36 -3.07
N GLN A 108 3.14 -5.39 -2.24
CA GLN A 108 2.92 -6.42 -1.22
C GLN A 108 1.84 -7.41 -1.67
N LYS A 109 0.77 -6.90 -2.28
CA LYS A 109 -0.37 -7.71 -2.69
C LYS A 109 -1.08 -7.12 -3.89
N LYS A 110 -1.57 -8.00 -4.76
CA LYS A 110 -2.59 -7.72 -5.78
C LYS A 110 -3.89 -8.38 -5.31
N ILE A 111 -4.90 -7.57 -4.97
CA ILE A 111 -6.20 -8.06 -4.49
C ILE A 111 -7.17 -8.00 -5.67
N PHE A 112 -7.60 -9.16 -6.14
CA PHE A 112 -8.59 -9.25 -7.20
C PHE A 112 -9.99 -8.89 -6.69
N VAL A 113 -10.67 -7.96 -7.36
CA VAL A 113 -11.97 -7.42 -6.92
C VAL A 113 -13.05 -7.44 -8.00
N SER A 114 -12.71 -7.51 -9.30
CA SER A 114 -13.71 -7.53 -10.38
C SER A 114 -13.15 -8.09 -11.69
N GLU A 115 -13.84 -9.04 -12.32
CA GLU A 115 -13.47 -9.51 -13.67
C GLU A 115 -13.65 -8.44 -14.75
N LYS A 116 -14.67 -7.59 -14.58
CA LYS A 116 -15.07 -6.55 -15.55
C LYS A 116 -14.31 -5.23 -15.38
N GLY A 117 -13.53 -5.10 -14.30
CA GLY A 117 -12.99 -3.83 -13.86
C GLY A 117 -13.98 -3.02 -13.00
N LEU A 118 -13.47 -1.98 -12.35
CA LEU A 118 -14.24 -1.02 -11.54
C LEU A 118 -14.71 0.14 -12.41
N ASP A 119 -15.93 0.62 -12.20
CA ASP A 119 -16.54 1.67 -13.04
C ASP A 119 -16.31 3.07 -12.45
N ALA A 120 -16.51 3.20 -11.14
CA ALA A 120 -16.33 4.40 -10.35
C ALA A 120 -15.84 3.99 -8.94
N PRO A 121 -14.57 3.61 -8.79
CA PRO A 121 -14.04 3.18 -7.50
C PRO A 121 -13.91 4.37 -6.53
N ALA A 122 -14.12 4.11 -5.25
CA ALA A 122 -13.71 5.01 -4.17
C ALA A 122 -13.23 4.19 -2.96
N LEU A 123 -12.26 4.73 -2.23
CA LEU A 123 -11.66 4.10 -1.05
C LEU A 123 -12.01 4.92 0.20
N ASN A 124 -12.50 4.24 1.24
CA ASN A 124 -12.85 4.88 2.49
C ASN A 124 -12.13 4.23 3.68
N GLN A 125 -11.69 5.05 4.63
CA GLN A 125 -11.18 4.55 5.91
C GLN A 125 -12.31 3.93 6.72
N ARG A 126 -12.12 2.67 7.13
CA ARG A 126 -13.03 1.93 8.01
C ARG A 126 -12.22 1.04 8.94
N ALA A 127 -11.38 1.65 9.78
CA ALA A 127 -10.46 0.94 10.67
C ALA A 127 -11.14 -0.28 11.34
N PRO A 128 -10.55 -1.48 11.24
CA PRO A 128 -9.19 -1.78 10.76
C PRO A 128 -9.06 -2.02 9.23
N TYR A 129 -10.10 -1.72 8.45
CA TYR A 129 -10.21 -2.01 7.02
C TYR A 129 -10.15 -0.75 6.14
N ILE A 130 -9.84 -0.97 4.87
CA ILE A 130 -10.19 -0.05 3.80
C ILE A 130 -11.46 -0.57 3.13
N SER A 131 -12.46 0.29 2.97
CA SER A 131 -13.69 -0.05 2.25
C SER A 131 -13.58 0.41 0.81
N LEU A 132 -13.70 -0.52 -0.13
CA LEU A 132 -13.82 -0.25 -1.56
C LEU A 132 -15.30 -0.24 -1.95
N ILE A 133 -15.73 0.86 -2.56
CA ILE A 133 -17.04 0.98 -3.19
C ILE A 133 -16.89 1.21 -4.70
N ASN A 134 -17.84 0.72 -5.47
CA ASN A 134 -17.96 1.00 -6.91
C ASN A 134 -19.27 1.76 -7.14
N GLU A 135 -19.24 3.09 -7.02
CA GLU A 135 -20.41 3.95 -6.80
C GLU A 135 -21.51 3.78 -7.86
N LYS A 136 -21.14 3.54 -9.13
CA LYS A 136 -22.10 3.37 -10.22
C LYS A 136 -22.89 2.06 -10.16
N ARG A 137 -22.46 1.10 -9.35
CA ARG A 137 -23.18 -0.16 -9.17
C ARG A 137 -24.19 -0.15 -8.03
N GLY A 138 -24.31 0.95 -7.27
CA GLY A 138 -25.43 1.38 -6.41
C GLY A 138 -25.90 0.45 -5.27
N ASN A 139 -25.87 -0.86 -5.48
CA ASN A 139 -26.40 -1.93 -4.65
C ASN A 139 -25.35 -3.00 -4.32
N GLU A 140 -24.11 -2.86 -4.78
CA GLU A 140 -23.02 -3.76 -4.38
C GLU A 140 -22.55 -3.38 -2.97
N ALA A 141 -22.48 -4.38 -2.08
CA ALA A 141 -21.93 -4.18 -0.74
C ALA A 141 -20.45 -3.74 -0.85
N PRO A 142 -19.98 -2.85 0.04
CA PRO A 142 -18.59 -2.47 0.05
C PRO A 142 -17.68 -3.68 0.29
N ILE A 143 -16.59 -3.77 -0.46
CA ILE A 143 -15.57 -4.81 -0.26
C ILE A 143 -14.61 -4.30 0.81
N LEU A 144 -14.49 -5.04 1.91
CA LEU A 144 -13.55 -4.72 2.98
C LEU A 144 -12.18 -5.31 2.66
N LEU A 145 -11.15 -4.47 2.67
CA LEU A 145 -9.79 -4.79 2.29
C LEU A 145 -8.86 -4.66 3.49
N THR A 146 -7.90 -5.58 3.56
CA THR A 146 -6.71 -5.50 4.41
C THR A 146 -5.47 -5.64 3.53
N LYS A 147 -4.28 -5.46 4.12
CA LYS A 147 -3.01 -5.75 3.44
C LYS A 147 -2.90 -7.20 2.93
N ASP A 148 -3.65 -8.12 3.53
CA ASP A 148 -3.56 -9.56 3.24
C ASP A 148 -4.57 -10.01 2.16
N GLY A 149 -5.64 -9.24 1.95
CA GLY A 149 -6.68 -9.53 0.96
C GLY A 149 -8.04 -8.94 1.31
N ILE A 150 -9.10 -9.56 0.78
CA ILE A 150 -10.48 -9.26 1.17
C ILE A 150 -10.72 -9.85 2.57
N ALA A 151 -11.25 -9.05 3.49
CA ALA A 151 -11.59 -9.53 4.83
C ALA A 151 -12.78 -10.50 4.76
N GLU A 152 -12.63 -11.67 5.37
CA GLU A 152 -13.72 -12.66 5.47
C GLU A 152 -14.89 -12.05 6.25
N GLY A 153 -16.05 -11.90 5.59
CA GLY A 153 -17.25 -11.26 6.13
C GLY A 153 -17.79 -10.09 5.31
N GLY A 154 -16.97 -9.50 4.41
CA GLY A 154 -17.44 -8.63 3.33
C GLY A 154 -17.90 -9.49 2.15
N LYS A 155 -19.18 -9.87 2.12
CA LYS A 155 -19.67 -10.96 1.24
C LYS A 155 -19.40 -10.72 -0.25
N LYS A 156 -19.04 -11.84 -0.90
CA LYS A 156 -18.97 -12.07 -2.35
C LYS A 156 -20.23 -11.64 -3.09
#